data_AF-A0A535N1I6-F1
#
_entry.id   AF-A0A535N1I6-F1
#
_cell.length_a   1.000
_cell.length_b   1.000
_cell.length_c   1.000
_cell.angle_alpha   90.00
_cell.angle_beta   90.00
_cell.angle_gamma   90.00
#
_symmetry.space_group_name_H-M   'P 1'
#
loop_
_entity.id
_entity.type
_entity.pdbx_description
1 polymer ?
#
loop_
_entity_poly.entity_id
_entity_poly.type
_entity_poly.pdbx_seq_one_letter_code
_entity_poly.pdbx_strand_id
1 'polypeptide(L)' 'MRFPFTFMGVMALALGIWAVVYLAGHPTLDAGSRELAGGTAVACFGFAAYVLIRRVRRGPQH' A
#
# COMPACT_ATOMS: atom_id res chain seq x y z
N MET A 1 -13.84 18.53 0.31
CA MET A 1 -12.44 18.30 -0.14
C MET A 1 -12.04 16.84 0.17
N ARG A 2 -12.26 15.90 -0.77
CA ARG A 2 -12.03 14.43 -0.61
C ARG A 2 -10.76 13.93 -1.32
N PHE A 3 -10.03 14.86 -1.93
CA PHE A 3 -8.92 14.63 -2.85
C PHE A 3 -7.63 14.07 -2.21
N PRO A 4 -7.25 14.36 -0.93
CA PRO A 4 -6.00 13.82 -0.39
C PRO A 4 -6.09 12.33 0.00
N PHE A 5 -7.21 11.88 0.58
CA PHE A 5 -7.27 10.56 1.20
C PHE A 5 -7.34 9.41 0.18
N THR A 6 -8.09 9.60 -0.90
CA THR A 6 -8.17 8.61 -1.99
C THR A 6 -6.86 8.55 -2.78
N PHE A 7 -6.23 9.70 -3.01
CA PHE A 7 -4.92 9.81 -3.64
C PHE A 7 -3.85 9.10 -2.79
N MET A 8 -3.82 9.34 -1.48
CA MET A 8 -2.91 8.64 -0.56
C MET A 8 -3.11 7.11 -0.61
N GLY A 9 -4.34 6.62 -0.70
CA GLY A 9 -4.62 5.19 -0.85
C GLY A 9 -4.06 4.61 -2.14
N VAL A 10 -4.20 5.32 -3.28
CA VAL A 10 -3.65 4.91 -4.58
C VAL A 10 -2.13 4.94 -4.57
N MET A 11 -1.52 5.98 -3.98
CA MET A 11 -0.07 6.08 -3.83
C MET A 11 0.49 4.96 -2.95
N ALA A 12 -0.17 4.66 -1.82
CA ALA A 12 0.19 3.52 -0.99
C ALA A 12 0.12 2.20 -1.78
N LEU A 13 -0.92 2.01 -2.60
CA LEU A 13 -1.05 0.81 -3.44
C LEU A 13 0.10 0.70 -4.45
N ALA A 14 0.43 1.80 -5.14
CA ALA A 14 1.54 1.85 -6.09
C ALA A 14 2.89 1.55 -5.42
N LEU A 15 3.14 2.13 -4.24
CA LEU A 15 4.36 1.89 -3.45
C LEU A 15 4.43 0.45 -2.94
N GLY A 16 3.31 -0.12 -2.51
CA GLY A 16 3.23 -1.53 -2.11
C GLY A 16 3.55 -2.48 -3.25
N ILE A 17 2.98 -2.24 -4.44
CA ILE A 17 3.27 -3.01 -5.66
C ILE A 17 4.76 -2.89 -6.01
N TRP A 18 5.30 -1.68 -6.01
CA TRP A 18 6.72 -1.45 -6.28
C TRP A 18 7.62 -2.22 -5.30
N ALA A 19 7.32 -2.19 -4.01
CA ALA A 19 8.08 -2.91 -3.00
C ALA A 19 8.06 -4.44 -3.22
N VAL A 20 6.93 -5.01 -3.63
CA VAL A 20 6.82 -6.44 -3.98
C VAL A 20 7.64 -6.75 -5.23
N VAL A 21 7.56 -5.93 -6.27
CA VAL A 21 8.37 -6.08 -7.49
C VAL A 21 9.87 -5.99 -7.18
N TYR A 22 10.26 -5.05 -6.32
CA TYR A 22 11.64 -4.87 -5.88
C TYR A 22 12.17 -6.12 -5.18
N LEU A 23 11.39 -6.68 -4.25
CA LEU A 23 11.73 -7.93 -3.55
C LEU A 23 11.81 -9.13 -4.50
N ALA A 24 10.91 -9.22 -5.48
CA ALA A 24 10.91 -10.28 -6.48
C ALA A 24 12.14 -10.20 -7.40
N GLY A 25 12.59 -8.99 -7.74
CA GLY A 25 13.79 -8.75 -8.55
C GLY A 25 15.10 -8.90 -7.79
N HIS A 26 15.07 -8.87 -6.45
CA HIS A 26 16.27 -8.92 -5.60
C HIS A 26 16.17 -10.05 -4.55
N PRO A 27 16.13 -11.33 -4.96
CA PRO A 27 15.96 -12.45 -4.04
C PRO A 27 17.15 -12.64 -3.08
N THR A 28 18.31 -12.07 -3.39
CA THR A 28 19.56 -12.14 -2.61
C THR A 28 19.74 -10.94 -1.66
N LEU A 29 18.70 -10.14 -1.43
CA LEU A 29 18.71 -9.08 -0.42
C LEU A 29 19.02 -9.64 0.96
N ASP A 30 19.78 -8.89 1.75
CA ASP A 30 20.02 -9.22 3.15
C ASP A 30 18.70 -9.28 3.92
N ALA A 31 18.69 -10.08 4.99
CA ALA A 31 17.48 -10.36 5.76
C ALA A 31 16.83 -9.07 6.30
N GLY A 32 17.62 -8.09 6.77
CA GLY A 32 17.10 -6.85 7.34
C GLY A 32 16.42 -5.99 6.27
N SER A 33 17.06 -5.77 5.13
CA SER A 33 16.47 -5.00 4.03
C SER A 33 15.24 -5.69 3.44
N ARG A 34 15.25 -7.03 3.39
CA ARG A 34 14.11 -7.83 2.93
C ARG A 34 12.90 -7.70 3.86
N GLU A 35 13.11 -7.79 5.16
CA GLU A 35 12.07 -7.60 6.17
C GLU A 35 11.50 -6.19 6.14
N LEU A 36 12.35 -5.17 6.01
CA LEU A 36 11.92 -3.78 5.95
C LEU A 36 11.07 -3.49 4.71
N ALA A 37 11.51 -3.96 3.54
CA ALA A 37 10.76 -3.82 2.29
C ALA A 37 9.45 -4.62 2.34
N GLY A 38 9.46 -5.83 2.92
CA GLY A 38 8.28 -6.66 3.11
C GLY A 38 7.26 -6.01 4.04
N GLY A 39 7.70 -5.50 5.19
CA GLY A 39 6.86 -4.77 6.14
C GLY A 39 6.25 -3.52 5.53
N THR A 40 7.04 -2.78 4.73
CA THR A 40 6.57 -1.59 4.01
C THR A 40 5.49 -1.95 2.98
N ALA A 41 5.67 -3.05 2.24
CA ALA A 41 4.67 -3.55 1.31
C ALA A 41 3.36 -3.89 2.03
N VAL A 42 3.43 -4.63 3.13
CA VAL A 42 2.25 -5.00 3.95
C VAL A 42 1.53 -3.76 4.48
N ALA A 43 2.26 -2.79 5.02
CA ALA A 43 1.68 -1.53 5.52
C ALA A 43 0.98 -0.75 4.40
N CYS A 44 1.62 -0.66 3.23
CA CYS A 44 1.08 0.01 2.05
C CYS A 44 -0.21 -0.65 1.54
N PHE A 45 -0.21 -1.98 1.37
CA PHE A 45 -1.39 -2.73 0.96
C PHE A 45 -2.51 -2.67 2.02
N GLY A 46 -2.16 -2.78 3.30
CA GLY A 46 -3.12 -2.66 4.40
C GLY A 46 -3.78 -1.28 4.44
N PHE A 47 -3.00 -0.21 4.27
CA PHE A 47 -3.54 1.15 4.20
C PHE A 47 -4.42 1.36 2.97
N ALA A 48 -3.98 0.91 1.79
CA ALA A 48 -4.76 1.00 0.57
C ALA A 48 -6.10 0.23 0.68
N ALA A 49 -6.07 -0.99 1.23
CA ALA A 49 -7.25 -1.79 1.50
C ALA A 49 -8.19 -1.08 2.50
N TYR A 50 -7.64 -0.53 3.59
CA TYR A 50 -8.41 0.24 4.56
C TYR A 50 -9.13 1.43 3.93
N VAL A 51 -8.42 2.21 3.09
CA VAL A 51 -9.00 3.38 2.39
C VAL A 51 -10.13 2.93 1.45
N LEU A 52 -9.93 1.85 0.69
CA LEU A 52 -10.94 1.27 -0.20
C LEU A 52 -12.17 0.79 0.56
N ILE A 53 -11.98 -0.01 1.62
CA ILE A 53 -13.09 -0.52 2.47
C ILE A 53 -13.85 0.64 3.09
N ARG A 54 -13.14 1.64 3.62
CA ARG A 54 -13.75 2.83 4.22
C ARG A 54 -14.53 3.64 3.18
N ARG A 55 -14.04 3.72 1.94
CA ARG A 55 -14.72 4.40 0.84
C ARG A 55 -16.00 3.67 0.43
N VAL A 56 -15.95 2.34 0.29
CA VAL A 56 -17.12 1.52 -0.07
C VAL A 56 -18.18 1.53 1.03
N ARG A 57 -17.76 1.42 2.31
CA ARG A 57 -18.68 1.41 3.46
C ARG A 57 -19.33 2.76 3.74
N ARG A 58 -18.67 3.88 3.43
CA ARG A 58 -19.24 5.23 3.56
C ARG A 58 -19.94 5.63 2.25
N GLY A 59 -20.82 4.77 1.74
CA GLY A 59 -21.61 4.99 0.51
C GLY A 59 -22.18 6.41 0.40
N PRO A 60 -22.52 6.87 -0.83
CA PRO A 60 -22.81 8.26 -1.15
C PRO A 60 -23.72 8.87 -0.08
N GLN A 61 -23.13 9.73 0.76
CA GLN A 61 -23.88 10.51 1.73
C GLN A 61 -24.75 11.47 0.92
N HIS A 62 -25.98 11.04 0.65
CA HIS A 62 -27.09 11.87 0.19
C HIS A 62 -27.57 12.75 1.33
#